data_AF-A0A831K1Q1-F1
#
_entry.id   AF-A0A831K1Q1-F1
#
_cell.length_a   1.000
_cell.length_b   1.000
_cell.length_c   1.000
_cell.angle_alpha   90.00
_cell.angle_beta   90.00
_cell.angle_gamma   90.00
#
_symmetry.space_group_name_H-M   'P 1'
#
loop_
_entity.id
_entity.type
_entity.pdbx_description
1 polymer ?
#
loop_
_entity_poly.entity_id
_entity_poly.type
_entity_poly.pdbx_seq_one_letter_code
_entity_poly.pdbx_strand_id
1 'polypeptide(L)' 'MKIAVVSLGCSKNLVDTEVMLGHLTGSGCEVVDDPESADWILV' A
#
# COMPACT_ATOMS: atom_id res chain seq x y z
N MET A 1 8.96 -7.83 3.09
CA MET A 1 7.55 -8.23 2.91
C MET A 1 6.94 -7.22 1.97
N LYS A 2 6.54 -7.65 0.78
CA LYS A 2 6.08 -6.79 -0.30
C LYS A 2 4.57 -6.61 -0.24
N ILE A 3 4.10 -5.37 -0.27
CA ILE A 3 2.68 -5.03 -0.16
C ILE A 3 2.29 -4.15 -1.34
N ALA A 4 1.24 -4.54 -2.06
CA ALA A 4 0.62 -3.70 -3.09
C ALA A 4 -0.64 -3.06 -2.53
N VAL A 5 -0.85 -1.78 -2.84
CA VAL A 5 -2.05 -1.02 -2.44
C VAL A 5 -2.83 -0.63 -3.69
N VAL A 6 -4.05 -1.12 -3.82
CA VAL A 6 -4.93 -0.91 -4.97
C VAL A 6 -6.13 -0.08 -4.52
N SER A 7 -6.13 1.22 -4.83
CA SER A 7 -7.28 2.07 -4.52
C SER A 7 -8.41 1.87 -5.54
N LEU A 8 -9.60 1.42 -5.10
CA LEU A 8 -10.79 1.26 -5.94
C LEU A 8 -11.47 2.58 -6.38
N GLY A 9 -10.76 3.71 -6.31
CA GLY A 9 -11.20 4.96 -6.93
C GLY A 9 -12.13 5.84 -6.10
N CYS A 10 -11.83 6.02 -4.80
CA CYS A 10 -12.49 7.06 -3.99
C CYS A 10 -11.47 8.10 -3.53
N SER A 11 -11.72 9.37 -3.86
CA SER A 11 -10.83 10.53 -3.61
C SER A 11 -10.55 10.81 -2.12
N LYS A 12 -11.19 10.09 -1.20
CA LYS A 12 -10.92 10.14 0.25
C LYS A 12 -9.78 9.22 0.70
N ASN A 13 -9.38 8.21 -0.07
CA ASN A 13 -8.37 7.23 0.36
C ASN A 13 -6.92 7.69 0.21
N LEU A 14 -6.65 8.82 -0.47
CA LEU A 14 -5.27 9.24 -0.77
C LEU A 14 -4.48 9.66 0.49
N VAL A 15 -5.11 10.42 1.39
CA VAL A 15 -4.49 10.86 2.64
C VAL A 15 -4.28 9.70 3.61
N ASP A 16 -5.26 8.80 3.73
CA ASP A 16 -5.14 7.61 4.57
C ASP A 16 -4.08 6.63 4.02
N THR A 17 -3.93 6.56 2.70
CA THR A 17 -2.90 5.73 2.05
C THR A 17 -1.49 6.23 2.38
N GLU A 18 -1.23 7.54 2.33
CA GLU A 18 0.09 8.10 2.67
C GLU A 18 0.50 7.82 4.13
N VAL A 19 -0.44 7.99 5.07
CA VAL A 19 -0.20 7.68 6.49
C VAL A 19 0.08 6.20 6.69
N MET A 20 -0.71 5.33 6.05
CA MET A 20 -0.56 3.89 6.17
C MET A 20 0.74 3.39 5.50
N LEU A 21 1.11 3.95 4.34
CA LEU A 21 2.40 3.70 3.68
C LEU A 21 3.58 4.12 4.57
N GLY A 22 3.46 5.22 5.30
CA GLY A 22 4.46 5.65 6.29
C GLY A 22 4.66 4.65 7.44
N HIS A 23 3.58 4.05 7.94
CA HIS A 23 3.67 2.99 8.95
C HIS A 23 4.25 1.68 8.38
N LEU A 24 3.89 1.32 7.15
CA LEU A 24 4.39 0.11 6.48
C LEU A 24 5.89 0.21 6.17
N THR A 25 6.34 1.33 5.62
CA THR A 25 7.77 1.57 5.39
C THR A 25 8.56 1.64 6.70
N GLY A 26 8.00 2.25 7.75
CA GLY A 26 8.61 2.28 9.09
C GLY A 26 8.71 0.91 9.77
N SER A 27 7.91 -0.08 9.35
CA SER A 27 7.93 -1.45 9.86
C SER A 27 8.77 -2.42 9.01
N GLY A 28 9.48 -1.90 7.98
CA GLY A 28 10.33 -2.70 7.09
C GLY A 28 9.57 -3.41 5.98
N CYS A 29 8.33 -2.99 5.70
CA CYS A 29 7.58 -3.46 4.54
C CYS A 29 7.99 -2.65 3.30
N GLU A 30 8.07 -3.34 2.16
CA GLU A 30 8.37 -2.75 0.86
C GLU A 30 7.05 -2.59 0.11
N VAL A 31 6.77 -1.38 -0.35
CA VAL A 31 5.54 -1.10 -1.10
C VAL A 31 5.86 -1.25 -2.58
N VAL A 32 5.07 -2.07 -3.28
CA VAL A 32 5.24 -2.34 -4.71
C VAL A 32 3.99 -1.93 -5.48
N ASP A 33 4.19 -1.34 -6.66
CA ASP A 33 3.09 -0.91 -7.52
C ASP A 33 2.44 -2.08 -8.28
N ASP A 34 3.20 -3.15 -8.51
CA ASP A 34 2.74 -4.34 -9.19
C ASP A 34 2.15 -5.36 -8.20
N PRO A 35 0.82 -5.60 -8.20
CA PRO A 35 0.17 -6.56 -7.31
C PRO A 35 0.63 -8.00 -7.54
N GLU A 36 1.10 -8.35 -8.75
CA GLU A 36 1.57 -9.70 -9.04
C GLU A 36 2.92 -10.00 -8.35
N SER A 37 3.65 -8.96 -7.97
CA SER A 37 4.93 -9.05 -7.26
C SER A 37 4.83 -8.95 -5.74
N ALA A 38 3.61 -8.76 -5.21
CA ALA A 38 3.36 -8.53 -3.80
C ALA A 38 3.08 -9.84 -3.03
N ASP A 39 3.56 -9.90 -1.79
CA ASP A 39 3.19 -10.96 -0.86
C ASP A 39 1.74 -10.77 -0.37
N TRP A 40 1.28 -9.50 -0.29
CA TRP A 40 -0.05 -9.10 0.20
C TRP A 40 -0.62 -7.96 -0.64
N ILE A 41 -1.92 -7.99 -0.91
CA ILE A 41 -2.64 -6.93 -1.62
C ILE A 41 -3.64 -6.30 -0.64
N LEU A 42 -3.55 -4.98 -0.51
CA LEU A 42 -4.52 -4.15 0.20
C LEU A 42 -5.38 -3.42 -0.82
N VAL A 43 -6.71 -3.48 -0.66
CA VAL A 43 -7.71 -2.91 -1.58
C VAL A 43 -8.58 -1.88 -0.86
#